data_AF-L8Y536-F1
#
_entry.id   AF-L8Y536-F1
#
_cell.length_a   1.000
_cell.length_b   1.000
_cell.length_c   1.000
_cell.angle_alpha   90.00
_cell.angle_beta   90.00
_cell.angle_gamma   90.00
#
_symmetry.space_group_name_H-M   'P 1'
#
loop_
_entity.id
_entity.type
_entity.pdbx_description
1 polymer ?
#
loop_
_entity_poly.entity_id
_entity_poly.type
_entity_poly.pdbx_seq_one_letter_code
_entity_poly.pdbx_strand_id
1 'polypeptide(L)'
;MATALPTPVLLGEDSQDGAILNIPEPTSTDKTEDLAKYILEEINVLKQEDTCLMRIITGLLEFQVYIEFLKNNVNEKSSARAVQIGTKALMLMLKQKETYPSIVPTPDPTSNASLMVKMQSQEEWLKKVTVRLILRSLEDFLQYTVRASRLM
;
A
#
# COMPACT_ATOMS: atom_id res chain seq x y z
N MET A 1 32.08 -34.87 -55.29
CA MET A 1 31.58 -33.60 -55.85
C MET A 1 31.27 -32.69 -54.68
N ALA A 2 32.03 -31.60 -54.52
CA ALA A 2 31.95 -30.69 -53.38
C ALA A 2 31.25 -29.41 -53.83
N THR A 3 30.17 -29.02 -53.14
CA THR A 3 29.41 -27.80 -53.44
C THR A 3 29.73 -26.77 -52.38
N ALA A 4 30.42 -25.70 -52.78
CA ALA A 4 30.78 -24.55 -51.97
C ALA A 4 29.54 -23.69 -51.64
N LEU A 5 29.44 -23.25 -50.39
CA LEU A 5 28.49 -22.24 -49.91
C LEU A 5 28.94 -20.84 -50.37
N PRO A 6 28.04 -19.97 -50.86
CA PRO A 6 28.37 -18.57 -51.07
C PRO A 6 28.03 -17.72 -49.83
N THR A 7 29.02 -16.96 -49.34
CA THR A 7 28.83 -15.77 -48.51
C THR A 7 29.05 -14.54 -49.37
N PRO A 8 28.08 -13.60 -49.42
CA PRO A 8 28.41 -12.17 -49.36
C PRO A 8 27.32 -11.39 -48.59
N VAL A 9 27.43 -10.17 -48.08
CA VAL A 9 28.46 -9.13 -47.90
C VAL A 9 27.81 -8.16 -46.89
N LEU A 10 28.61 -7.63 -45.97
CA LEU A 10 28.26 -6.55 -45.03
C LEU A 10 28.02 -5.22 -45.78
N LEU A 11 26.83 -4.60 -45.65
CA LEU A 11 26.67 -3.16 -45.80
C LEU A 11 25.27 -2.66 -45.39
N GLY A 12 25.23 -1.72 -44.43
CA GLY A 12 24.13 -0.77 -44.25
C GLY A 12 23.25 -0.98 -43.03
N GLU A 13 23.74 -0.64 -41.83
CA GLU A 13 22.86 -0.21 -40.73
C GLU A 13 23.07 1.29 -40.52
N ASP A 14 22.34 2.09 -41.30
CA ASP A 14 21.99 3.45 -40.90
C ASP A 14 20.77 3.33 -39.98
N SER A 15 21.01 3.24 -38.67
CA SER A 15 19.94 3.29 -37.66
C SER A 15 20.06 4.58 -36.87
N GLN A 16 19.37 5.59 -37.38
CA GLN A 16 19.07 6.83 -36.67
C GLN A 16 17.79 6.61 -35.87
N ASP A 17 17.90 6.27 -34.59
CA ASP A 17 17.06 6.87 -33.53
C ASP A 17 17.58 6.45 -32.14
N GLY A 18 18.76 6.95 -31.78
CA GLY A 18 19.17 7.02 -30.39
C GLY A 18 18.66 8.33 -29.83
N ALA A 19 17.53 8.31 -29.12
CA ALA A 19 17.18 9.38 -28.20
C ALA A 19 18.29 9.45 -27.13
N ILE A 20 19.34 10.21 -27.42
CA ILE A 20 20.36 10.59 -26.46
C ILE A 20 19.61 11.33 -25.37
N LEU A 21 19.51 10.68 -24.22
CA LEU A 21 19.14 11.31 -22.97
C LEU A 21 20.02 12.57 -22.87
N ASN A 22 19.43 13.75 -23.04
CA ASN A 22 20.14 15.03 -22.93
C ASN A 22 20.57 15.20 -21.47
N ILE A 23 21.65 14.52 -21.09
CA ILE A 23 22.37 14.76 -19.85
C ILE A 23 23.08 16.10 -20.05
N PRO A 24 22.73 17.16 -19.30
CA PRO A 24 23.44 18.41 -19.41
C PRO A 24 24.90 18.23 -19.01
N GLU A 25 25.80 18.61 -19.91
CA GLU A 25 27.26 18.53 -19.73
C GLU A 25 27.69 19.36 -18.49
N PRO A 26 28.51 18.79 -17.57
CA PRO A 26 28.72 19.36 -16.25
C PRO A 26 29.79 20.47 -16.30
N THR A 27 29.32 21.69 -16.44
CA THR A 27 30.06 22.89 -16.04
C THR A 27 29.21 23.67 -15.03
N SER A 28 29.79 23.87 -13.84
CA SER A 28 29.28 24.52 -12.61
C SER A 28 28.95 23.57 -11.46
N THR A 29 29.68 23.74 -10.35
CA THR A 29 29.45 23.13 -9.02
C THR A 29 28.06 23.42 -8.42
N ASP A 30 27.35 24.42 -8.95
CA ASP A 30 25.99 24.80 -8.52
C ASP A 30 24.95 23.74 -8.96
N LYS A 31 25.12 23.17 -10.16
CA LYS A 31 24.21 22.15 -10.71
C LYS A 31 24.22 20.83 -9.95
N THR A 32 25.36 20.48 -9.34
CA THR A 32 25.49 19.26 -8.53
C THR A 32 24.77 19.39 -7.20
N GLU A 33 24.77 20.58 -6.60
CA GLU A 33 24.02 20.85 -5.36
C GLU A 33 22.51 20.87 -5.63
N ASP A 34 22.07 21.52 -6.71
CA ASP A 34 20.66 21.57 -7.11
C ASP A 34 20.11 20.18 -7.45
N LEU A 35 20.89 19.37 -8.17
CA LEU A 35 20.50 17.98 -8.46
C LEU A 35 20.42 17.15 -7.17
N ALA A 36 21.34 17.32 -6.23
CA ALA A 36 21.29 16.64 -4.94
C ALA A 36 20.05 17.04 -4.12
N LYS A 37 19.69 18.35 -4.10
CA LYS A 37 18.46 18.84 -3.46
C LYS A 37 17.20 18.25 -4.10
N TYR A 38 17.13 18.22 -5.42
CA TYR A 38 16.02 17.62 -6.15
C TYR A 38 15.86 16.13 -5.81
N ILE A 39 16.95 15.36 -5.82
CA ILE A 39 16.93 13.94 -5.47
C ILE A 39 16.47 13.74 -4.01
N LEU A 40 16.92 14.58 -3.08
CA LEU A 40 16.49 14.51 -1.67
C LEU A 40 14.99 14.79 -1.50
N GLU A 41 14.44 15.73 -2.27
CA GLU A 41 13.00 16.01 -2.24
C GLU A 41 12.18 14.83 -2.76
N GLU A 42 12.58 14.24 -3.89
CA GLU A 42 11.92 13.04 -4.43
C GLU A 42 12.03 11.85 -3.46
N ILE A 43 13.19 11.65 -2.81
CA ILE A 43 13.35 10.62 -1.77
C ILE A 43 12.40 10.88 -0.58
N ASN A 44 12.18 12.13 -0.18
CA ASN A 44 11.26 12.46 0.90
C ASN A 44 9.80 12.14 0.53
N VAL A 45 9.39 12.40 -0.71
CA VAL A 45 8.06 12.03 -1.23
C VAL A 45 7.87 10.52 -1.15
N LEU A 46 8.81 9.74 -1.70
CA LEU A 46 8.75 8.27 -1.69
C LEU A 46 8.72 7.72 -0.25
N LYS A 47 9.54 8.27 0.65
CA LYS A 47 9.55 7.88 2.07
C LYS A 47 8.22 8.18 2.77
N GLN A 48 7.58 9.29 2.42
CA GLN A 48 6.28 9.67 2.97
C GLN A 48 5.17 8.75 2.47
N GLU A 49 5.18 8.39 1.19
CA GLU A 49 4.28 7.38 0.61
C GLU A 49 4.44 6.03 1.33
N ASP A 50 5.67 5.54 1.49
CA ASP A 50 5.97 4.29 2.21
C ASP A 50 5.48 4.35 3.67
N THR A 51 5.77 5.44 4.38
CA THR A 51 5.34 5.61 5.78
C THR A 51 3.81 5.64 5.90
N CYS A 52 3.14 6.29 4.95
CA CYS A 52 1.69 6.38 4.96
C CYS A 52 1.04 5.04 4.56
N LEU A 53 1.61 4.29 3.61
CA LEU A 53 1.15 2.96 3.22
C LEU A 53 1.23 1.99 4.42
N MET A 54 2.35 2.00 5.13
CA MET A 54 2.54 1.19 6.36
C MET A 54 1.49 1.51 7.41
N ARG A 55 1.22 2.80 7.66
CA ARG A 55 0.19 3.22 8.62
C ARG A 55 -1.19 2.70 8.25
N ILE A 56 -1.54 2.70 6.96
CA ILE A 56 -2.81 2.17 6.49
C ILE A 56 -2.86 0.66 6.72
N ILE A 57 -1.83 -0.10 6.32
CA ILE A 57 -1.78 -1.55 6.48
C ILE A 57 -1.90 -1.93 7.96
N THR A 58 -1.13 -1.28 8.85
CA THR A 58 -1.20 -1.52 10.30
C THR A 58 -2.58 -1.21 10.86
N GLY A 59 -3.19 -0.07 10.49
CA GLY A 59 -4.55 0.26 10.94
C GLY A 59 -5.59 -0.78 10.48
N LEU A 60 -5.52 -1.25 9.22
CA LEU A 60 -6.41 -2.31 8.74
C LEU A 60 -6.21 -3.63 9.49
N LEU A 61 -4.98 -3.95 9.90
CA LEU A 61 -4.68 -5.12 10.73
C LEU A 61 -5.33 -5.01 12.11
N GLU A 62 -5.22 -3.85 12.75
CA GLU A 62 -5.85 -3.55 14.04
C GLU A 62 -7.38 -3.62 13.96
N PHE A 63 -7.98 -3.17 12.85
CA PHE A 63 -9.43 -3.22 12.66
C PHE A 63 -10.00 -4.64 12.56
N GLN A 64 -9.20 -5.67 12.32
CA GLN A 64 -9.71 -7.04 12.12
C GLN A 64 -10.53 -7.57 13.30
N VAL A 65 -10.06 -7.36 14.53
CA VAL A 65 -10.77 -7.82 15.74
C VAL A 65 -12.12 -7.10 15.89
N TYR A 66 -12.18 -5.82 15.57
CA TYR A 66 -13.40 -5.02 15.66
C TYR A 66 -14.41 -5.39 14.57
N ILE A 67 -13.94 -5.68 13.35
CA ILE A 67 -14.81 -6.13 12.25
C ILE A 67 -15.41 -7.51 12.56
N GLU A 68 -14.64 -8.40 13.19
CA GLU A 68 -15.16 -9.69 13.64
C GLU A 68 -16.25 -9.51 14.73
N PHE A 69 -16.08 -8.53 15.63
CA PHE A 69 -17.12 -8.17 16.59
C PHE A 69 -18.38 -7.64 15.89
N LEU A 70 -18.25 -6.77 14.88
CA LEU A 70 -19.39 -6.24 14.12
C LEU A 70 -20.21 -7.37 13.49
N LYS A 71 -19.57 -8.38 12.89
CA LYS A 71 -20.24 -9.53 12.25
C LYS A 71 -21.25 -10.21 13.17
N ASN A 72 -20.92 -10.32 14.45
CA ASN A 72 -21.78 -10.97 15.44
C ASN A 72 -22.86 -10.04 15.99
N ASN A 73 -22.62 -8.73 16.01
CA ASN A 73 -23.43 -7.75 16.75
C ASN A 73 -24.28 -6.81 15.88
N VAL A 74 -24.20 -6.86 14.55
CA VAL A 74 -25.13 -6.14 13.65
C VAL A 74 -26.23 -7.04 13.09
N ASN A 75 -27.39 -6.45 12.78
CA ASN A 75 -28.50 -7.17 12.17
C ASN A 75 -28.22 -7.52 10.70
N GLU A 76 -27.61 -6.58 9.96
CA GLU A 76 -27.33 -6.74 8.52
C GLU A 76 -26.07 -7.60 8.30
N LYS A 77 -26.24 -8.92 8.40
CA LYS A 77 -25.13 -9.89 8.31
C LYS A 77 -24.45 -9.87 6.94
N SER A 78 -25.17 -9.56 5.86
CA SER A 78 -24.61 -9.53 4.51
C SER A 78 -23.61 -8.38 4.36
N SER A 79 -23.97 -7.18 4.83
CA SER A 79 -23.09 -6.02 4.82
C SER A 79 -21.88 -6.22 5.72
N ALA A 80 -22.05 -6.81 6.91
CA ALA A 80 -20.92 -7.10 7.79
C ALA A 80 -19.90 -8.06 7.15
N ARG A 81 -20.37 -9.08 6.42
CA ARG A 81 -19.50 -9.97 5.66
C ARG A 81 -18.80 -9.24 4.52
N ALA A 82 -19.51 -8.38 3.79
CA ALA A 82 -18.92 -7.58 2.72
C ALA A 82 -17.79 -6.67 3.25
N VAL A 83 -17.99 -6.00 4.39
CA VAL A 83 -16.97 -5.18 5.05
C VAL A 83 -15.76 -6.03 5.45
N GLN A 84 -15.96 -7.22 6.00
CA GLN A 84 -14.87 -8.12 6.37
C GLN A 84 -14.05 -8.58 5.16
N ILE A 85 -14.72 -9.04 4.11
CA ILE A 85 -14.05 -9.52 2.88
C ILE A 85 -13.33 -8.36 2.20
N GLY A 86 -14.00 -7.22 2.04
CA GLY A 86 -13.43 -6.02 1.42
C GLY A 86 -12.21 -5.50 2.16
N THR A 87 -12.24 -5.46 3.49
CA THR A 87 -11.09 -5.02 4.31
C THR A 87 -9.90 -5.95 4.16
N LYS A 88 -10.13 -7.28 4.14
CA LYS A 88 -9.07 -8.27 3.91
C LYS A 88 -8.47 -8.14 2.50
N ALA A 89 -9.32 -7.98 1.48
CA ALA A 89 -8.87 -7.78 0.11
C ALA A 89 -8.04 -6.49 -0.04
N LEU A 90 -8.51 -5.38 0.55
CA LEU A 90 -7.80 -4.10 0.55
C LEU A 90 -6.41 -4.23 1.18
N MET A 91 -6.32 -4.85 2.35
CA MET A 91 -5.04 -5.09 3.01
C MET A 91 -4.07 -5.92 2.16
N LEU A 92 -4.56 -6.96 1.47
CA LEU A 92 -3.74 -7.77 0.57
C LEU A 92 -3.25 -6.96 -0.63
N MET A 93 -4.10 -6.12 -1.22
CA MET A 93 -3.71 -5.24 -2.33
C MET A 93 -2.66 -4.22 -1.89
N LEU A 94 -2.81 -3.63 -0.70
CA LEU A 94 -1.86 -2.65 -0.17
C LEU A 94 -0.50 -3.29 0.17
N LYS A 95 -0.49 -4.51 0.71
CA LYS A 95 0.75 -5.26 0.95
C LYS A 95 1.50 -5.60 -0.34
N GLN A 96 0.83 -5.72 -1.48
CA GLN A 96 1.50 -5.91 -2.77
C GLN A 96 2.19 -4.63 -3.26
N LYS A 97 1.72 -3.45 -2.82
CA LYS A 97 2.34 -2.15 -3.12
C LYS A 97 3.55 -1.86 -2.22
N GLU A 98 3.79 -2.68 -1.20
CA GLU A 98 4.93 -2.59 -0.31
C GLU A 98 6.21 -3.01 -1.06
N THR A 99 6.97 -2.04 -1.57
CA THR A 99 8.20 -2.27 -2.38
C THR A 99 9.28 -3.04 -1.63
N TYR A 100 9.25 -3.00 -0.28
CA TYR A 100 10.07 -3.82 0.60
C TYR A 100 9.23 -4.22 1.82
N PRO A 101 9.21 -5.50 2.24
CA PRO A 101 8.47 -5.91 3.42
C PRO A 101 9.11 -5.25 4.65
N SER A 102 8.51 -4.17 5.13
CA SER A 102 8.82 -3.66 6.46
C SER A 102 8.24 -4.62 7.47
N ILE A 103 8.92 -4.73 8.61
CA ILE A 103 8.50 -5.59 9.72
C ILE A 103 7.23 -4.95 10.32
N VAL A 104 6.09 -5.15 9.67
CA VAL A 104 4.79 -4.76 10.21
C VAL A 104 4.58 -5.64 11.44
N PRO A 105 4.51 -5.08 12.67
CA PRO A 105 4.24 -5.86 13.86
C PRO A 105 2.85 -6.47 13.71
N THR A 106 2.80 -7.78 13.46
CA THR A 106 1.54 -8.51 13.47
C THR A 106 0.94 -8.36 14.86
N PRO A 107 -0.31 -7.89 15.02
CA PRO A 107 -0.90 -7.74 16.34
C PRO A 107 -0.95 -9.11 17.04
N ASP A 108 -0.53 -9.14 18.31
CA ASP A 108 -0.47 -10.35 19.11
C ASP A 108 -1.86 -11.02 19.18
N PRO A 109 -2.01 -12.27 18.69
CA PRO A 109 -3.29 -12.96 18.67
C PRO A 109 -3.89 -13.16 20.08
N THR A 110 -3.05 -13.19 21.12
CA THR A 110 -3.48 -13.39 22.51
C THR A 110 -4.24 -12.17 23.05
N SER A 111 -3.72 -10.97 22.78
CA SER A 111 -4.37 -9.70 23.15
C SER A 111 -5.72 -9.51 22.47
N ASN A 112 -5.83 -9.85 21.18
CA ASN A 112 -7.09 -9.74 20.42
C ASN A 112 -8.19 -10.68 20.94
N ALA A 113 -7.84 -11.90 21.38
CA ALA A 113 -8.81 -12.83 21.95
C ALA A 113 -9.41 -12.32 23.26
N SER A 114 -8.57 -11.78 24.17
CA SER A 114 -9.02 -11.18 25.43
C SER A 114 -9.93 -9.97 25.20
N LEU A 115 -9.55 -9.10 24.26
CA LEU A 115 -10.36 -7.94 23.87
C LEU A 115 -11.74 -8.38 23.34
N MET A 116 -11.79 -9.38 22.47
CA MET A 116 -13.05 -9.90 21.93
C MET A 116 -13.98 -10.41 23.04
N VAL A 117 -13.47 -11.17 24.00
CA VAL A 117 -14.25 -11.65 25.16
C VAL A 117 -14.81 -10.47 25.95
N LYS A 118 -13.99 -9.45 26.22
CA LYS A 118 -14.41 -8.25 26.94
C LYS A 118 -15.49 -7.45 26.19
N MET A 119 -15.40 -7.36 24.86
CA MET A 119 -16.42 -6.69 24.05
C MET A 119 -17.73 -7.47 24.01
N GLN A 120 -17.66 -8.80 23.97
CA GLN A 120 -18.85 -9.66 23.94
C GLN A 120 -19.57 -9.75 25.29
N SER A 121 -18.86 -9.59 26.41
CA SER A 121 -19.44 -9.61 27.76
C SER A 121 -20.09 -8.28 28.19
N GLN A 122 -20.04 -7.25 27.35
CA GLN A 122 -20.70 -5.96 27.60
C GLN A 122 -22.23 -6.10 27.70
N GLU A 123 -22.88 -5.20 28.42
CA GLU A 123 -24.34 -5.06 28.38
C GLU A 123 -24.82 -4.65 26.98
N GLU A 124 -26.07 -5.00 26.64
CA GLU A 124 -26.62 -4.79 25.29
C GLU A 124 -26.60 -3.33 24.82
N TRP A 125 -26.84 -2.37 25.72
CA TRP A 125 -26.75 -0.95 25.36
C TRP A 125 -25.31 -0.56 25.02
N LEU A 126 -24.32 -1.08 25.76
CA LEU A 126 -22.91 -0.77 25.57
C LEU A 126 -22.40 -1.41 24.30
N LYS A 127 -22.82 -2.64 23.97
CA LYS A 127 -22.56 -3.26 22.67
C LYS A 127 -23.03 -2.39 21.51
N LYS A 128 -24.24 -1.83 21.59
CA LYS A 128 -24.76 -0.91 20.55
C LYS A 128 -23.93 0.37 20.42
N VAL A 129 -23.43 0.90 21.53
CA VAL A 129 -22.51 2.05 21.51
C VAL A 129 -21.17 1.66 20.87
N THR A 130 -20.58 0.54 21.28
CA THR A 130 -19.35 -0.03 20.73
C THR A 130 -19.46 -0.25 19.23
N VAL A 131 -20.55 -0.85 18.74
CA VAL A 131 -20.83 -1.01 17.30
C VAL A 131 -20.79 0.33 16.57
N ARG A 132 -21.48 1.36 17.10
CA ARG A 132 -21.51 2.69 16.46
C ARG A 132 -20.13 3.35 16.40
N LEU A 133 -19.35 3.25 17.48
CA LEU A 133 -18.00 3.81 17.53
C LEU A 133 -17.06 3.12 16.53
N ILE A 134 -17.10 1.79 16.45
CA ILE A 134 -16.31 1.03 15.48
C ILE A 134 -16.69 1.41 14.05
N LEU A 135 -17.99 1.44 13.73
CA LEU A 135 -18.45 1.79 12.39
C LEU A 135 -17.98 3.19 11.99
N ARG A 136 -18.12 4.18 12.87
CA ARG A 136 -17.65 5.55 12.62
C ARG A 136 -16.14 5.60 12.41
N SER A 137 -15.37 4.98 13.31
CA SER A 137 -13.92 4.98 13.22
C SER A 137 -13.41 4.28 11.96
N LEU A 138 -14.06 3.18 11.55
CA LEU A 138 -13.72 2.46 10.32
C LEU A 138 -14.06 3.29 9.08
N GLU A 139 -15.21 3.96 9.08
CA GLU A 139 -15.61 4.89 8.01
C GLU A 139 -14.58 6.02 7.86
N ASP A 140 -14.24 6.71 8.95
CA ASP A 140 -13.26 7.80 8.94
C ASP A 140 -11.89 7.32 8.46
N PHE A 141 -11.46 6.13 8.91
CA PHE A 141 -10.20 5.52 8.50
C PHE A 141 -10.18 5.14 7.01
N LEU A 142 -11.26 4.59 6.48
CA LEU A 142 -11.36 4.25 5.05
C LEU A 142 -11.46 5.50 4.18
N GLN A 143 -12.15 6.54 4.64
CA GLN A 143 -12.16 7.85 3.94
C GLN A 143 -10.75 8.46 3.90
N TYR A 144 -10.01 8.40 5.00
CA TYR A 144 -8.59 8.78 5.02
C TYR A 144 -7.79 7.94 4.03
N THR A 145 -7.97 6.62 4.05
CA THR A 145 -7.27 5.69 3.15
C THR A 145 -7.50 6.03 1.68
N VAL A 146 -8.74 6.31 1.28
CA VAL A 146 -9.09 6.72 -0.09
C VAL A 146 -8.44 8.05 -0.48
N ARG A 147 -8.29 8.99 0.46
CA ARG A 147 -7.61 10.27 0.20
C ARG A 147 -6.11 10.06 0.06
N ALA A 148 -5.50 9.30 0.98
CA ALA A 148 -4.08 8.99 0.97
C ALA A 148 -3.69 8.23 -0.31
N SER A 149 -4.50 7.25 -0.73
CA SER A 149 -4.23 6.44 -1.93
C SER A 149 -4.30 7.21 -3.25
N ARG A 150 -4.78 8.46 -3.26
CA ARG A 150 -4.72 9.34 -4.44
C ARG A 150 -3.43 10.14 -4.53
N LEU A 151 -2.71 10.21 -3.41
CA LEU A 151 -1.45 10.94 -3.24
C LEU A 151 -0.26 9.97 -3.11
N MET A 152 -0.51 8.67 -3.30
CA MET A 152 0.45 7.56 -3.33
C MET A 152 0.34 6.86 -4.67
#